data_AF-A0A920TLH4-F1
#
_entry.id   AF-A0A920TLH4-F1
#
_cell.length_a   1.000
_cell.length_b   1.000
_cell.length_c   1.000
_cell.angle_alpha   90.00
_cell.angle_beta   90.00
_cell.angle_gamma   90.00
#
_symmetry.space_group_name_H-M   'P 1'
#
loop_
_entity.id
_entity.type
_entity.pdbx_description
1 polymer ?
#
loop_
_entity_poly.entity_id
_entity_poly.type
_entity_poly.pdbx_seq_one_letter_code
_entity_poly.pdbx_strand_id
1 'polypeptide(L)'
;MVPQRSGWTSICVVMAVTDPEAENKYERASMFVVPVDNPGFKVVRNIPVMGDVGEDYMSHGETKLTDCRIPLQILLGKREKGLF
;
A
#
# COMPACT_ATOMS: atom_id res chain seq x y z
N MET A 1 7.78 -4.54 -22.76
CA MET A 1 6.71 -4.08 -21.84
C MET A 1 7.36 -3.94 -20.47
N VAL A 2 7.82 -2.74 -20.14
CA VAL A 2 8.56 -2.49 -18.88
C VAL A 2 7.57 -2.59 -17.71
N PRO A 3 7.91 -3.29 -16.61
CA PRO A 3 7.05 -3.31 -15.43
C PRO A 3 6.83 -1.88 -14.95
N GLN A 4 5.58 -1.50 -14.71
CA GLN A 4 5.20 -0.21 -14.15
C GLN A 4 5.66 -0.16 -12.68
N ARG A 5 6.96 0.03 -12.46
CA ARG A 5 7.52 0.41 -11.16
C ARG A 5 7.10 1.87 -10.91
N SER A 6 6.51 2.15 -9.75
CA SER A 6 6.62 3.51 -9.18
C SER A 6 8.12 3.77 -9.14
N GLY A 7 8.61 4.78 -9.88
CA GLY A 7 9.95 4.82 -10.51
C GLY A 7 11.15 4.39 -9.67
N TRP A 8 11.03 4.35 -8.34
CA TRP A 8 12.09 3.98 -7.42
C TRP A 8 11.64 3.13 -6.20
N THR A 9 10.34 2.87 -6.03
CA THR A 9 9.81 2.18 -4.85
C THR A 9 9.80 0.68 -5.02
N SER A 10 10.41 -0.04 -4.08
CA SER A 10 10.42 -1.52 -4.06
C SER A 10 9.36 -2.11 -3.12
N ILE A 11 8.94 -1.36 -2.10
CA ILE A 11 7.96 -1.79 -1.08
C ILE A 11 6.99 -0.66 -0.73
N CYS A 12 5.76 -1.00 -0.39
CA CYS A 12 4.75 -0.09 0.13
C CYS A 12 4.22 -0.56 1.48
N VAL A 13 4.10 0.36 2.44
CA VAL A 13 3.36 0.08 3.68
C VAL A 13 1.88 0.27 3.39
N VAL A 14 1.11 -0.81 3.46
CA VAL A 14 -0.33 -0.81 3.22
C VAL A 14 -1.04 -0.97 4.55
N MET A 15 -1.92 -0.02 4.86
CA MET A 15 -2.84 -0.14 5.99
C MET A 15 -4.20 -0.59 5.47
N ALA A 16 -4.72 -1.69 6.01
CA ALA A 16 -6.02 -2.25 5.62
C ALA A 16 -6.84 -2.64 6.85
N VAL A 17 -8.16 -2.50 6.75
CA VAL A 17 -9.10 -2.98 7.76
C VAL A 17 -9.14 -4.50 7.72
N THR A 18 -8.76 -5.14 8.83
CA THR A 18 -8.68 -6.61 8.97
C THR A 18 -9.69 -7.18 9.95
N ASP A 19 -10.22 -6.35 10.85
CA ASP A 19 -11.35 -6.67 11.71
C ASP A 19 -12.31 -5.46 11.75
N PRO A 20 -13.31 -5.40 10.85
CA PRO A 20 -14.22 -4.27 10.80
C PRO A 20 -15.15 -4.18 12.02
N GLU A 21 -15.32 -5.29 12.76
CA GLU A 21 -16.29 -5.42 13.85
C GLU A 21 -15.66 -5.15 15.23
N ALA A 22 -14.34 -4.98 15.33
CA ALA A 22 -13.69 -4.70 16.61
C ALA A 22 -14.34 -3.51 17.33
N GLU A 23 -14.63 -3.68 18.63
CA GLU A 23 -15.29 -2.67 19.47
C GLU A 23 -14.49 -1.36 19.48
N ASN A 24 -13.17 -1.47 19.60
CA ASN A 24 -12.26 -0.35 19.51
C ASN A 24 -11.90 -0.03 18.06
N LYS A 25 -12.30 1.14 17.56
CA LYS A 25 -12.00 1.60 16.20
C LYS A 25 -10.51 1.66 15.86
N TYR A 26 -9.64 1.83 16.85
CA TYR A 26 -8.18 1.87 16.65
C TYR A 26 -7.58 0.47 16.45
N GLU A 27 -8.36 -0.58 16.68
CA GLU A 27 -7.91 -1.97 16.55
C GLU A 27 -8.40 -2.62 15.26
N ARG A 28 -9.12 -1.90 14.40
CA ARG A 28 -9.74 -2.49 13.20
C ARG A 28 -8.77 -2.76 12.06
N ALA A 29 -7.60 -2.13 12.07
CA ALA A 29 -6.68 -2.10 10.94
C ALA A 29 -5.31 -2.68 11.29
N SER A 30 -4.70 -3.32 10.29
CA SER A 30 -3.34 -3.85 10.34
C SER A 30 -2.47 -3.19 9.27
N MET A 31 -1.17 -3.16 9.49
CA MET A 31 -0.19 -2.66 8.53
C MET A 31 0.62 -3.82 7.92
N PHE A 32 0.94 -3.70 6.65
CA PHE A 32 1.65 -4.73 5.88
C PHE A 32 2.76 -4.10 5.04
N VAL A 33 3.91 -4.76 4.94
CA VAL A 33 4.99 -4.33 4.03
C VAL A 33 4.87 -5.10 2.72
N VAL A 34 4.17 -4.53 1.75
CA VAL A 34 3.81 -5.20 0.48
C VAL A 34 4.84 -4.87 -0.61
N PRO A 35 5.48 -5.87 -1.23
CA PRO A 35 6.32 -5.66 -2.41
C PRO A 35 5.51 -5.09 -3.58
N VAL A 36 6.07 -4.12 -4.30
CA VAL A 36 5.38 -3.48 -5.44
C VAL A 36 5.19 -4.43 -6.62
N ASP A 37 6.00 -5.49 -6.71
CA ASP A 37 5.89 -6.57 -7.70
C ASP A 37 4.99 -7.73 -7.24
N ASN A 38 4.37 -7.64 -6.06
CA ASN A 38 3.45 -8.67 -5.58
C ASN A 38 2.25 -8.83 -6.53
N PRO A 39 1.87 -10.07 -6.91
CA PRO A 39 0.71 -10.29 -7.77
C PRO A 39 -0.55 -9.61 -7.22
N GLY A 40 -1.22 -8.83 -8.07
CA GLY A 40 -2.39 -8.03 -7.70
C GLY A 40 -2.07 -6.62 -7.20
N PHE A 41 -0.80 -6.24 -7.03
CA PHE A 41 -0.37 -4.86 -6.79
C PHE A 41 -0.06 -4.17 -8.13
N LYS A 42 -0.61 -2.96 -8.33
CA LYS A 42 -0.35 -2.18 -9.54
C LYS A 42 -0.19 -0.69 -9.22
N VAL A 43 0.89 -0.09 -9.70
CA VAL A 43 1.01 1.37 -9.81
C VAL A 43 0.29 1.79 -11.09
N VAL A 44 -0.72 2.65 -10.96
CA VAL A 44 -1.62 3.02 -12.05
C VAL A 44 -1.05 4.19 -12.84
N ARG A 45 -0.71 5.29 -12.15
CA ARG A 45 -0.19 6.53 -12.72
C ARG A 45 0.23 7.50 -11.61
N ASN A 46 0.95 8.54 -11.98
CA ASN A 46 1.06 9.72 -11.13
C ASN A 46 -0.23 10.56 -11.24
N ILE A 47 -0.69 11.09 -10.11
CA ILE A 47 -1.88 11.94 -10.02
C ILE A 47 -1.46 13.42 -9.91
N PRO A 48 -2.12 14.32 -10.66
CA PRO A 48 -1.83 15.75 -10.56
C PRO A 48 -2.33 16.32 -9.24
N VAL A 49 -1.46 17.05 -8.56
CA VAL A 49 -1.76 17.83 -7.35
C VAL A 49 -1.64 19.32 -7.71
N MET A 50 -2.72 20.07 -7.54
CA MET A 50 -2.78 21.50 -7.91
C MET A 50 -2.37 21.80 -9.37
N GLY A 51 -2.66 20.87 -10.29
CA GLY A 51 -2.38 21.01 -11.72
C GLY A 51 -0.99 20.51 -12.15
N ASP A 52 -0.13 20.13 -11.20
CA ASP A 52 1.19 19.58 -11.47
C ASP A 52 1.21 18.08 -11.16
N VAL A 53 1.67 17.26 -12.11
CA VAL A 53 1.82 15.80 -11.93
C VAL A 53 3.02 15.50 -11.01
N GLY A 54 3.96 16.44 -10.93
CA GLY A 54 5.22 16.25 -10.23
C GLY A 54 6.13 15.25 -10.96
N GLU A 55 7.42 15.34 -10.66
CA GLU A 55 8.44 14.45 -11.20
C GLU A 55 9.32 13.91 -10.07
N ASP A 56 9.86 12.72 -10.28
CA ASP A 56 10.77 12.04 -9.37
C ASP A 56 10.20 11.94 -7.93
N TYR A 57 10.95 12.36 -6.91
CA TYR A 57 10.55 12.36 -5.50
C TYR A 57 9.33 13.21 -5.18
N MET A 58 9.04 14.21 -6.02
CA MET A 58 7.92 15.14 -5.82
C MET A 58 6.70 14.71 -6.63
N SER A 59 6.44 13.40 -6.70
CA SER A 59 5.29 12.84 -7.41
C SER A 59 4.35 12.08 -6.47
N HIS A 60 3.08 12.00 -6.85
CA HIS A 60 2.06 11.27 -6.10
C HIS A 60 1.52 10.13 -6.97
N GLY A 61 1.72 8.88 -6.56
CA GLY A 61 1.29 7.71 -7.31
C GLY A 61 -0.07 7.17 -6.87
N GLU A 62 -0.97 6.92 -7.81
CA GLU A 62 -2.15 6.11 -7.61
C GLU A 62 -1.78 4.62 -7.69
N THR A 63 -2.17 3.84 -6.69
CA THR A 63 -1.96 2.38 -6.66
C THR A 63 -3.28 1.65 -6.53
N LYS A 64 -3.37 0.48 -7.16
CA LYS A 64 -4.54 -0.41 -7.11
C LYS A 64 -4.11 -1.79 -6.67
N LEU A 65 -4.77 -2.30 -5.64
CA LEU A 65 -4.61 -3.66 -5.15
C LEU A 65 -5.87 -4.45 -5.53
N THR A 66 -5.73 -5.49 -6.34
CA THR A 66 -6.85 -6.35 -6.80
C THR A 66 -6.44 -7.79 -6.62
N ASP A 67 -7.14 -8.52 -5.76
CA ASP A 67 -6.80 -9.88 -5.35
C ASP A 67 -5.32 -10.04 -4.94
N CYS A 68 -4.77 -8.98 -4.32
CA CYS A 68 -3.38 -8.92 -3.86
C CYS A 68 -3.22 -9.83 -2.64
N ARG A 69 -2.72 -11.04 -2.84
CA ARG A 69 -2.51 -12.03 -1.78
C ARG A 69 -1.13 -11.87 -1.19
N ILE A 70 -1.07 -11.92 0.14
CA ILE A 70 0.16 -11.73 0.91
C ILE A 70 0.24 -12.75 2.05
N PRO A 71 1.45 -13.23 2.39
CA PRO A 71 1.63 -14.15 3.51
C PRO A 71 1.55 -13.39 4.86
N LEU A 72 1.15 -14.06 5.94
CA LEU A 72 0.98 -13.39 7.25
C LEU A 72 2.29 -12.79 7.79
N GLN A 73 3.44 -13.32 7.36
CA GLN A 73 4.77 -12.94 7.79
C GLN A 73 5.16 -11.50 7.40
N ILE A 74 4.47 -10.87 6.44
CA ILE A 74 4.74 -9.46 6.05
C ILE A 74 3.92 -8.44 6.85
N LEU A 75 3.23 -8.91 7.90
CA LEU A 75 2.57 -8.07 8.88
C LEU A 75 3.62 -7.20 9.60
N LEU A 76 3.38 -5.90 9.60
CA LEU A 76 4.18 -4.94 10.35
C LEU A 76 3.54 -4.77 11.73
N GLY A 77 4.27 -5.09 12.80
CA GLY A 77 3.76 -5.04 14.16
C GLY A 77 2.85 -6.22 14.50
N LYS A 78 1.86 -5.98 15.37
CA LYS A 78 0.83 -6.97 15.70
C LYS A 78 -0.44 -6.72 14.89
N ARG A 79 -1.16 -7.80 14.61
CA ARG A 79 -2.47 -7.74 13.95
C ARG A 79 -3.38 -6.84 14.79
N GLU A 80 -4.18 -6.01 14.14
CA GLU A 80 -5.17 -5.15 14.80
C GLU A 80 -4.55 -4.12 15.76
N LYS A 81 -3.24 -3.84 15.64
CA LYS A 81 -2.53 -2.87 16.48
C LYS A 81 -1.74 -1.84 15.67
N GLY A 82 -1.90 -1.84 14.34
CA GLY A 82 -1.13 -0.96 13.46
C GLY A 82 0.37 -1.17 13.66
N LEU A 83 1.11 -0.09 13.94
CA LEU A 83 2.57 -0.15 14.08
C LEU A 83 3.06 -0.69 15.44
N PHE A 84 2.27 -0.60 16.52
CA PHE A 84 2.73 -0.82 17.90
C PHE A 84 1.96 -1.91 18.65
#